data_AF-A0A930B642-F1
#
_entry.id   AF-A0A930B642-F1
#
_cell.length_a   1.000
_cell.length_b   1.000
_cell.length_c   1.000
_cell.angle_alpha   90.00
_cell.angle_beta   90.00
_cell.angle_gamma   90.00
#
_symmetry.space_group_name_H-M   'P 1'
#
loop_
_entity.id
_entity.type
_entity.pdbx_description
1 polymer ?
#
loop_
_entity_poly.entity_id
_entity_poly.type
_entity_poly.pdbx_seq_one_letter_code
_entity_poly.pdbx_strand_id
1 'polypeptide(L)'
;MVIKIGGFSVFHHKLITAVTVLSLSFCGNTAFAKTILFVPQDDRPVSFAYTVSTAEKAGYTVLTPPKAFLSSKSYQGLPERIWTWIDQNIDQADVAILSTDTLIYGGLVDSRKHNEDLKTLQYRENKIRNLHISHPNIPLYAFGTIMRTPYASSGGVEPYYYSDYGTDIYRIAALQDKQDTNSITAEETAELLSLKLTVPTEYLQDWFRRRTKNNLINKQLLKDAKNGVFAYFCEGHDDNSKNSQTNMEARYQEKDTTTLKNNIFGSFPGADQLALLLIARYHVESNKLHPTFGILYPLGRGEDTIPSYENQPIGKTIAEHIHAVGGSISQKQSPDIMLAVNTPLLSTGESGQFSNFGMMKQSTTDFITQIKSTIDR
;
A
#
# COMPACT_ATOMS: atom_id res chain seq x y z
N MET A 1 107.00 14.86 -13.16
CA MET A 1 106.28 15.23 -14.41
C MET A 1 104.86 14.71 -14.21
N VAL A 2 103.80 15.45 -13.94
CA VAL A 2 103.40 16.84 -14.24
C VAL A 2 102.30 17.22 -13.22
N ILE A 3 102.42 18.42 -12.65
CA ILE A 3 101.39 19.46 -12.40
C ILE A 3 100.06 19.02 -11.71
N LYS A 4 99.77 19.36 -10.44
CA LYS A 4 99.32 20.63 -9.82
C LYS A 4 97.83 21.01 -10.08
N ILE A 5 97.13 21.27 -8.95
CA ILE A 5 96.08 22.28 -8.67
C ILE A 5 94.59 21.85 -8.71
N GLY A 6 93.98 21.97 -7.52
CA GLY A 6 92.71 22.70 -7.27
C GLY A 6 91.41 21.96 -7.57
N GLY A 7 90.33 22.07 -6.80
CA GLY A 7 90.02 22.89 -5.63
C GLY A 7 88.52 22.76 -5.31
N PHE A 8 88.14 23.31 -4.15
CA PHE A 8 86.81 23.78 -3.74
C PHE A 8 85.64 22.81 -3.49
N SER A 9 85.30 22.77 -2.19
CA SER A 9 83.96 22.77 -1.55
C SER A 9 82.74 22.88 -2.46
N VAL A 10 81.80 21.94 -2.30
CA VAL A 10 80.38 22.14 -2.67
C VAL A 10 79.46 21.58 -1.58
N PHE A 11 78.47 22.42 -1.27
CA PHE A 11 77.41 22.30 -0.30
C PHE A 11 76.52 21.06 -0.45
N HIS A 12 76.00 20.60 0.68
CA HIS A 12 74.97 19.58 0.79
C HIS A 12 73.62 20.08 0.21
N HIS A 13 73.10 19.37 -0.78
CA HIS A 13 71.69 19.40 -1.11
C HIS A 13 71.08 18.01 -0.93
N LYS A 14 70.20 17.91 0.08
CA LYS A 14 69.33 16.76 0.31
C LYS A 14 68.31 16.71 -0.83
N LEU A 15 68.42 15.72 -1.72
CA LEU A 15 67.32 15.35 -2.61
C LEU A 15 66.25 14.63 -1.76
N ILE A 16 65.12 15.28 -1.55
CA ILE A 16 63.88 14.63 -1.13
C ILE A 16 63.20 14.13 -2.40
N THR A 17 63.33 12.84 -2.70
CA THR A 17 62.60 12.19 -3.78
C THR A 17 61.18 11.95 -3.29
N ALA A 18 60.23 12.82 -3.68
CA ALA A 18 58.81 12.59 -3.47
C ALA A 18 58.34 11.51 -4.45
N VAL A 19 58.09 10.30 -3.94
CA VAL A 19 57.40 9.23 -4.67
C VAL A 19 55.90 9.46 -4.52
N THR A 20 55.28 10.09 -5.52
CA THR A 20 53.82 10.18 -5.60
C THR A 20 53.30 8.85 -6.15
N VAL A 21 52.87 7.95 -5.27
CA VAL A 21 52.07 6.78 -5.65
C VAL A 21 50.67 7.28 -5.98
N LEU A 22 50.40 7.51 -7.26
CA LEU A 22 49.05 7.81 -7.75
C LEU A 22 48.30 6.48 -7.91
N SER A 23 47.81 5.92 -6.80
CA SER A 23 46.89 4.79 -6.83
C SER A 23 45.50 5.28 -7.23
N LEU A 24 45.24 5.38 -8.54
CA LEU A 24 43.89 5.48 -9.10
C LEU A 24 43.19 4.12 -8.93
N SER A 25 42.68 3.87 -7.74
CA SER A 25 41.67 2.85 -7.51
C SER A 25 40.34 3.37 -8.02
N PHE A 26 40.14 3.36 -9.35
CA PHE A 26 38.81 3.51 -9.95
C PHE A 26 38.07 2.16 -9.84
N CYS A 27 37.86 1.69 -8.61
CA CYS A 27 36.75 0.78 -8.34
C CYS A 27 35.50 1.64 -8.31
N GLY A 28 35.01 2.00 -9.50
CA GLY A 28 33.62 2.39 -9.62
C GLY A 28 32.81 1.18 -9.17
N ASN A 29 32.29 1.22 -7.94
CA ASN A 29 31.11 0.46 -7.61
C ASN A 29 30.02 1.01 -8.53
N THR A 30 29.87 0.45 -9.72
CA THR A 30 28.60 0.51 -10.43
C THR A 30 27.64 -0.28 -9.55
N ALA A 31 27.10 0.37 -8.53
CA ALA A 31 25.96 -0.14 -7.80
C ALA A 31 24.84 -0.21 -8.85
N PHE A 32 24.61 -1.40 -9.40
CA PHE A 32 23.46 -1.62 -10.25
C PHE A 32 22.22 -1.28 -9.42
N ALA A 33 21.42 -0.33 -9.92
CA ALA A 33 20.15 0.01 -9.32
C ALA A 33 19.31 -1.27 -9.21
N LYS A 34 18.83 -1.58 -8.01
CA LYS A 34 17.95 -2.73 -7.80
C LYS A 34 16.71 -2.60 -8.66
N THR A 35 16.26 -3.70 -9.24
CA THR A 35 15.13 -3.75 -10.15
C THR A 35 13.90 -4.27 -9.43
N ILE A 36 12.83 -3.48 -9.45
CA ILE A 36 11.51 -3.83 -8.91
C ILE A 36 10.61 -4.23 -10.07
N LEU A 37 10.10 -5.47 -10.08
CA LEU A 37 8.93 -5.81 -10.90
C LEU A 37 7.69 -5.36 -10.16
N PHE A 38 6.95 -4.41 -10.74
CA PHE A 38 5.78 -3.81 -10.12
C PHE A 38 4.52 -4.04 -10.96
N VAL A 39 3.54 -4.72 -10.36
CA VAL A 39 2.18 -4.83 -10.89
C VAL A 39 1.27 -3.91 -10.08
N PRO A 40 0.85 -2.76 -10.65
CA PRO A 40 -0.03 -1.81 -9.97
C PRO A 40 -1.45 -2.36 -9.87
N GLN A 41 -2.24 -1.70 -9.02
CA GLN A 41 -3.65 -2.05 -8.77
C GLN A 41 -4.60 -1.68 -9.91
N ASP A 42 -4.27 -0.62 -10.64
CA ASP A 42 -4.96 -0.13 -11.83
C ASP A 42 -4.10 0.97 -12.50
N ASP A 43 -4.65 1.65 -13.50
CA ASP A 43 -3.96 2.68 -14.29
C ASP A 43 -4.03 4.11 -13.70
N ARG A 44 -4.66 4.31 -12.53
CA ARG A 44 -4.77 5.63 -11.89
C ARG A 44 -3.38 6.15 -11.52
N PRO A 45 -3.12 7.46 -11.63
CA PRO A 45 -1.80 8.03 -11.32
C PRO A 45 -1.28 7.66 -9.93
N VAL A 46 -2.14 7.65 -8.91
CA VAL A 46 -1.77 7.29 -7.53
C VAL A 46 -1.28 5.84 -7.43
N SER A 47 -1.96 4.91 -8.10
CA SER A 47 -1.64 3.48 -8.08
C SER A 47 -0.53 3.09 -9.05
N PHE A 48 -0.23 3.93 -10.05
CA PHE A 48 0.74 3.62 -11.11
C PHE A 48 1.85 4.68 -11.24
N ALA A 49 1.58 5.79 -11.94
CA ALA A 49 2.62 6.74 -12.35
C ALA A 49 3.36 7.41 -11.18
N TYR A 50 2.66 7.77 -10.10
CA TYR A 50 3.26 8.37 -8.91
C TYR A 50 4.08 7.34 -8.13
N THR A 51 3.60 6.10 -8.09
CA THR A 51 4.30 4.98 -7.46
C THR A 51 5.63 4.70 -8.18
N VAL A 52 5.59 4.55 -9.50
CA VAL A 52 6.79 4.37 -10.34
C VAL A 52 7.76 5.53 -10.17
N SER A 53 7.28 6.77 -10.33
CA SER A 53 8.14 7.96 -10.21
C SER A 53 8.81 8.07 -8.84
N THR A 54 8.12 7.69 -7.78
CA THR A 54 8.68 7.71 -6.41
C THR A 54 9.79 6.67 -6.26
N ALA A 55 9.57 5.44 -6.74
CA ALA A 55 10.57 4.38 -6.69
C ALA A 55 11.81 4.71 -7.55
N GLU A 56 11.62 5.24 -8.75
CA GLU A 56 12.73 5.67 -9.62
C GLU A 56 13.56 6.78 -8.98
N LYS A 57 12.91 7.77 -8.35
CA LYS A 57 13.60 8.82 -7.59
C LYS A 57 14.34 8.30 -6.36
N ALA A 58 13.92 7.17 -5.80
CA ALA A 58 14.62 6.47 -4.73
C ALA A 58 15.80 5.60 -5.23
N GLY A 59 16.07 5.59 -6.54
CA GLY A 59 17.20 4.90 -7.14
C GLY A 59 16.92 3.47 -7.61
N TYR A 60 15.65 3.09 -7.76
CA TYR A 60 15.25 1.79 -8.30
C TYR A 60 15.00 1.83 -9.82
N THR A 61 15.31 0.74 -10.51
CA THR A 61 14.75 0.48 -11.83
C THR A 61 13.38 -0.16 -11.64
N VAL A 62 12.34 0.28 -12.36
CA VAL A 62 10.98 -0.27 -12.19
C VAL A 62 10.48 -0.86 -13.50
N LEU A 63 10.20 -2.16 -13.48
CA LEU A 63 9.52 -2.86 -14.58
C LEU A 63 8.02 -2.87 -14.29
N THR A 64 7.21 -2.50 -15.28
CA THR A 64 5.74 -2.53 -15.17
C THR A 64 5.12 -3.14 -16.41
N PRO A 65 3.95 -3.81 -16.28
CA PRO A 65 3.25 -4.32 -17.45
C PRO A 65 2.83 -3.14 -18.34
N PRO A 66 2.68 -3.36 -19.67
CA PRO A 66 2.11 -2.37 -20.56
C PRO A 66 0.80 -1.83 -19.99
N LYS A 67 0.65 -0.50 -19.95
CA LYS A 67 -0.53 0.17 -19.37
C LYS A 67 -1.86 -0.36 -19.93
N ALA A 68 -1.88 -0.75 -21.21
CA ALA A 68 -3.04 -1.33 -21.88
C ALA A 68 -3.52 -2.69 -21.31
N PHE A 69 -2.72 -3.34 -20.47
CA PHE A 69 -3.11 -4.58 -19.78
C PHE A 69 -3.77 -4.32 -18.42
N LEU A 70 -3.57 -3.13 -17.84
CA LEU A 70 -4.13 -2.74 -16.55
C LEU A 70 -5.58 -2.30 -16.69
N SER A 71 -6.40 -2.51 -15.65
CA SER A 71 -7.75 -1.93 -15.63
C SER A 71 -7.71 -0.41 -15.62
N SER A 72 -8.72 0.20 -16.23
CA SER A 72 -8.93 1.65 -16.24
C SER A 72 -10.39 1.98 -15.92
N LYS A 73 -10.72 3.27 -15.88
CA LYS A 73 -12.10 3.74 -15.71
C LYS A 73 -13.07 3.17 -16.75
N SER A 74 -12.59 2.85 -17.95
CA SER A 74 -13.45 2.49 -19.10
C SER A 74 -13.30 1.05 -19.59
N TYR A 75 -12.30 0.30 -19.10
CA TYR A 75 -12.04 -1.06 -19.56
C TYR A 75 -11.43 -1.91 -18.44
N GLN A 76 -11.69 -3.21 -18.50
CA GLN A 76 -11.20 -4.18 -17.54
C GLN A 76 -9.73 -4.52 -17.81
N GLY A 77 -9.01 -4.91 -16.77
CA GLY A 77 -7.66 -5.41 -16.92
C GLY A 77 -7.62 -6.79 -17.58
N LEU A 78 -6.42 -7.21 -17.97
CA LEU A 78 -6.17 -8.46 -18.70
C LEU A 78 -5.24 -9.38 -17.89
N PRO A 79 -5.73 -10.06 -16.83
CA PRO A 79 -4.90 -10.87 -15.94
C PRO A 79 -3.96 -11.85 -16.65
N GLU A 80 -4.43 -12.56 -17.67
CA GLU A 80 -3.60 -13.54 -18.39
C GLU A 80 -2.43 -12.90 -19.16
N ARG A 81 -2.63 -11.68 -19.68
CA ARG A 81 -1.54 -10.92 -20.33
C ARG A 81 -0.54 -10.39 -19.31
N ILE A 82 -1.01 -10.00 -18.12
CA ILE A 82 -0.13 -9.59 -17.02
C ILE A 82 0.71 -10.77 -16.54
N TRP A 83 0.11 -11.95 -16.36
CA TRP A 83 0.86 -13.17 -16.03
C TRP A 83 1.92 -13.52 -17.08
N THR A 84 1.55 -13.47 -18.37
CA THR A 84 2.52 -13.68 -19.46
C THR A 84 3.67 -12.67 -19.40
N TRP A 85 3.36 -11.41 -19.08
CA TRP A 85 4.38 -10.38 -18.93
C TRP A 85 5.28 -10.62 -17.71
N ILE A 86 4.74 -11.09 -16.57
CA ILE A 86 5.53 -11.46 -15.39
C ILE A 86 6.50 -12.58 -15.75
N ASP A 87 6.03 -13.66 -16.38
CA ASP A 87 6.87 -14.80 -16.76
C ASP A 87 8.03 -14.39 -17.68
N GLN A 88 7.86 -13.35 -18.49
CA GLN A 88 8.89 -12.83 -19.40
C GLN A 88 9.90 -11.88 -18.73
N ASN A 89 9.56 -11.30 -17.58
CA ASN A 89 10.33 -10.21 -16.98
C ASN A 89 10.82 -10.48 -15.56
N ILE A 90 10.29 -11.51 -14.87
CA ILE A 90 10.60 -11.77 -13.46
C ILE A 90 12.09 -12.03 -13.21
N ASP A 91 12.79 -12.71 -14.13
CA ASP A 91 14.23 -13.00 -14.03
C ASP A 91 15.13 -11.75 -14.04
N GLN A 92 14.59 -10.58 -14.42
CA GLN A 92 15.31 -9.31 -14.40
C GLN A 92 15.17 -8.57 -13.06
N ALA A 93 14.32 -9.05 -12.15
CA ALA A 93 13.94 -8.35 -10.93
C ALA A 93 14.65 -8.90 -9.69
N ASP A 94 15.02 -7.98 -8.78
CA ASP A 94 15.52 -8.31 -7.44
C ASP A 94 14.38 -8.49 -6.43
N VAL A 95 13.18 -8.02 -6.76
CA VAL A 95 11.97 -8.09 -5.93
C VAL A 95 10.73 -7.93 -6.81
N ALA A 96 9.63 -8.59 -6.44
CA ALA A 96 8.32 -8.35 -7.06
C ALA A 96 7.35 -7.71 -6.06
N ILE A 97 6.64 -6.69 -6.51
CA ILE A 97 5.59 -5.99 -5.76
C ILE A 97 4.29 -6.12 -6.55
N LEU A 98 3.35 -6.88 -6.02
CA LEU A 98 2.24 -7.45 -6.80
C LEU A 98 0.88 -7.07 -6.22
N SER A 99 0.03 -6.42 -7.02
CA SER A 99 -1.40 -6.31 -6.70
C SER A 99 -2.13 -7.62 -6.97
N THR A 100 -2.63 -8.28 -5.92
CA THR A 100 -3.44 -9.50 -6.06
C THR A 100 -4.78 -9.20 -6.75
N ASP A 101 -5.34 -8.00 -6.55
CA ASP A 101 -6.55 -7.55 -7.23
C ASP A 101 -6.37 -7.57 -8.76
N THR A 102 -5.24 -7.05 -9.24
CA THR A 102 -4.89 -7.05 -10.66
C THR A 102 -4.64 -8.45 -11.20
N LEU A 103 -3.88 -9.28 -10.47
CA LEU A 103 -3.50 -10.61 -10.93
C LEU A 103 -4.66 -11.61 -10.98
N ILE A 104 -5.68 -11.40 -10.15
CA ILE A 104 -6.80 -12.33 -9.99
C ILE A 104 -8.03 -11.83 -10.74
N TYR A 105 -8.37 -10.54 -10.63
CA TYR A 105 -9.61 -9.98 -11.16
C TYR A 105 -9.41 -9.04 -12.35
N GLY A 106 -8.23 -8.46 -12.51
CA GLY A 106 -7.93 -7.45 -13.55
C GLY A 106 -7.65 -6.06 -12.97
N GLY A 107 -8.06 -5.81 -11.74
CA GLY A 107 -7.79 -4.60 -10.98
C GLY A 107 -8.80 -4.40 -9.85
N LEU A 108 -8.67 -3.29 -9.12
CA LEU A 108 -9.51 -2.99 -7.96
C LEU A 108 -11.00 -2.84 -8.28
N VAL A 109 -11.36 -2.15 -9.36
CA VAL A 109 -12.78 -2.01 -9.74
C VAL A 109 -13.31 -3.34 -10.30
N ASP A 110 -12.46 -4.11 -10.98
CA ASP A 110 -12.86 -5.39 -11.57
C ASP A 110 -13.17 -6.44 -10.50
N SER A 111 -12.46 -6.44 -9.35
CA SER A 111 -12.75 -7.32 -8.21
C SER A 111 -14.17 -7.12 -7.63
N ARG A 112 -14.76 -5.95 -7.87
CA ARG A 112 -16.11 -5.57 -7.41
C ARG A 112 -17.22 -5.82 -8.44
N LYS A 113 -16.87 -6.07 -9.71
CA LYS A 113 -17.82 -6.12 -10.84
C LYS A 113 -17.73 -7.37 -11.73
N HIS A 114 -16.87 -8.33 -11.38
CA HIS A 114 -16.67 -9.54 -12.18
C HIS A 114 -17.82 -10.57 -12.05
N ASN A 115 -17.89 -11.44 -13.06
CA ASN A 115 -18.74 -12.65 -13.07
C ASN A 115 -17.93 -13.95 -13.11
N GLU A 116 -16.60 -13.87 -12.98
CA GLU A 116 -15.68 -15.02 -12.97
C GLU A 116 -16.09 -16.08 -11.95
N ASP A 117 -15.96 -17.36 -12.32
CA ASP A 117 -16.21 -18.46 -11.41
C ASP A 117 -15.09 -18.62 -10.38
N LEU A 118 -15.38 -19.29 -9.25
CA LEU A 118 -14.39 -19.45 -8.20
C LEU A 118 -13.15 -20.23 -8.66
N LYS A 119 -13.30 -21.18 -9.60
CA LYS A 119 -12.18 -21.99 -10.10
C LYS A 119 -11.18 -21.14 -10.87
N THR A 120 -11.65 -20.19 -11.67
CA THR A 120 -10.81 -19.26 -12.44
C THR A 120 -10.06 -18.33 -11.49
N LEU A 121 -10.74 -17.80 -10.47
CA LEU A 121 -10.11 -16.96 -9.45
C LEU A 121 -9.04 -17.72 -8.67
N GLN A 122 -9.34 -18.95 -8.24
CA GLN A 122 -8.38 -19.82 -7.56
C GLN A 122 -7.22 -20.22 -8.48
N TYR A 123 -7.49 -20.47 -9.76
CA TYR A 123 -6.43 -20.76 -10.73
C TYR A 123 -5.43 -19.58 -10.83
N ARG A 124 -5.93 -18.34 -10.93
CA ARG A 124 -5.09 -17.15 -10.97
C ARG A 124 -4.37 -16.88 -9.65
N GLU A 125 -5.04 -17.08 -8.52
CA GLU A 125 -4.42 -16.99 -7.19
C GLU A 125 -3.26 -17.99 -7.05
N ASN A 126 -3.47 -19.26 -7.43
CA ASN A 126 -2.43 -20.29 -7.36
C ASN A 126 -1.19 -19.99 -8.23
N LYS A 127 -1.32 -19.16 -9.28
CA LYS A 127 -0.15 -18.72 -10.06
C LYS A 127 0.85 -17.92 -9.22
N ILE A 128 0.39 -17.20 -8.19
CA ILE A 128 1.28 -16.48 -7.25
C ILE A 128 2.17 -17.46 -6.49
N ARG A 129 1.59 -18.54 -5.98
CA ARG A 129 2.35 -19.62 -5.32
C ARG A 129 3.33 -20.29 -6.28
N ASN A 130 2.92 -20.53 -7.52
CA ASN A 130 3.79 -21.12 -8.54
C ASN A 130 4.96 -20.18 -8.90
N LEU A 131 4.74 -18.87 -8.92
CA LEU A 131 5.78 -17.87 -9.13
C LEU A 131 6.85 -17.95 -8.03
N HIS A 132 6.42 -18.03 -6.76
CA HIS A 132 7.34 -18.21 -5.62
C HIS A 132 8.15 -19.51 -5.72
N ILE A 133 7.51 -20.63 -6.07
CA ILE A 133 8.17 -21.94 -6.19
C ILE A 133 9.20 -21.93 -7.33
N SER A 134 8.88 -21.30 -8.46
CA SER A 134 9.77 -21.23 -9.63
C SER A 134 10.92 -20.23 -9.46
N HIS A 135 10.72 -19.18 -8.65
CA HIS A 135 11.71 -18.12 -8.42
C HIS A 135 11.95 -17.91 -6.91
N PRO A 136 12.45 -18.92 -6.17
CA PRO A 136 12.52 -18.88 -4.71
C PRO A 136 13.47 -17.81 -4.15
N ASN A 137 14.35 -17.26 -4.98
CA ASN A 137 15.29 -16.21 -4.60
C ASN A 137 14.74 -14.79 -4.79
N ILE A 138 13.58 -14.64 -5.44
CA ILE A 138 12.95 -13.34 -5.67
C ILE A 138 11.85 -13.14 -4.62
N PRO A 139 12.04 -12.25 -3.62
CA PRO A 139 11.04 -12.01 -2.62
C PRO A 139 9.77 -11.41 -3.24
N LEU A 140 8.62 -11.95 -2.88
CA LEU A 140 7.31 -11.47 -3.31
C LEU A 140 6.68 -10.62 -2.20
N TYR A 141 6.51 -9.33 -2.46
CA TYR A 141 5.67 -8.45 -1.65
C TYR A 141 4.33 -8.32 -2.37
N ALA A 142 3.22 -8.57 -1.68
CA ALA A 142 1.91 -8.53 -2.31
C ALA A 142 0.94 -7.68 -1.51
N PHE A 143 0.00 -7.06 -2.22
CA PHE A 143 -1.10 -6.33 -1.61
C PHE A 143 -2.42 -6.64 -2.30
N GLY A 144 -3.49 -6.67 -1.53
CA GLY A 144 -4.85 -6.85 -2.01
C GLY A 144 -5.84 -6.09 -1.17
N THR A 145 -7.12 -6.16 -1.53
CA THR A 145 -8.17 -5.48 -0.78
C THR A 145 -9.25 -6.44 -0.28
N ILE A 146 -9.79 -6.13 0.89
CA ILE A 146 -11.15 -6.56 1.23
C ILE A 146 -12.08 -5.66 0.45
N MET A 147 -12.97 -6.26 -0.36
CA MET A 147 -13.93 -5.53 -1.20
C MET A 147 -14.64 -4.43 -0.38
N ARG A 148 -14.86 -3.24 -0.98
CA ARG A 148 -15.54 -2.14 -0.29
C ARG A 148 -16.99 -2.41 0.12
N THR A 149 -17.44 -1.67 1.14
CA THR A 149 -18.85 -1.50 1.51
C THR A 149 -19.15 0.00 1.56
N PRO A 150 -19.25 0.67 0.41
CA PRO A 150 -19.24 2.12 0.37
C PRO A 150 -20.56 2.69 0.86
N TYR A 151 -20.49 3.67 1.76
CA TYR A 151 -21.68 4.42 2.20
C TYR A 151 -22.21 5.33 1.08
N ALA A 152 -21.32 5.82 0.23
CA ALA A 152 -21.60 6.60 -0.96
C ALA A 152 -20.83 6.03 -2.14
N SER A 153 -21.54 5.79 -3.25
CA SER A 153 -20.89 5.36 -4.49
C SER A 153 -21.56 6.00 -5.70
N SER A 154 -20.78 6.15 -6.77
CA SER A 154 -21.25 6.68 -8.04
C SER A 154 -21.31 5.57 -9.09
N GLY A 155 -22.19 5.74 -10.08
CA GLY A 155 -22.28 4.81 -11.20
C GLY A 155 -20.94 4.65 -11.92
N GLY A 156 -20.58 3.40 -12.27
CA GLY A 156 -19.39 3.08 -13.05
C GLY A 156 -18.30 2.31 -12.28
N VAL A 157 -18.18 2.51 -10.97
CA VAL A 157 -17.20 1.79 -10.11
C VAL A 157 -17.83 0.65 -9.29
N GLU A 158 -19.15 0.48 -9.41
CA GLU A 158 -19.96 -0.59 -8.81
C GLU A 158 -20.83 -1.28 -9.86
N PRO A 159 -21.46 -2.43 -9.53
CA PRO A 159 -22.52 -3.02 -10.35
C PRO A 159 -23.66 -2.02 -10.64
N TYR A 160 -24.34 -2.19 -11.78
CA TYR A 160 -25.31 -1.20 -12.28
C TYR A 160 -26.44 -0.88 -11.29
N TYR A 161 -26.87 -1.84 -10.46
CA TYR A 161 -27.95 -1.68 -9.49
C TYR A 161 -27.57 -0.80 -8.29
N TYR A 162 -26.30 -0.44 -8.10
CA TYR A 162 -25.88 0.42 -6.99
C TYR A 162 -26.41 1.85 -7.10
N SER A 163 -26.74 2.32 -8.31
CA SER A 163 -27.35 3.63 -8.48
C SER A 163 -28.71 3.75 -7.81
N ASP A 164 -29.45 2.63 -7.74
CA ASP A 164 -30.79 2.60 -7.16
C ASP A 164 -30.80 2.02 -5.74
N TYR A 165 -29.98 0.98 -5.48
CA TYR A 165 -30.03 0.20 -4.24
C TYR A 165 -28.74 0.25 -3.41
N GLY A 166 -27.73 1.04 -3.80
CA GLY A 166 -26.42 1.06 -3.12
C GLY A 166 -26.53 1.45 -1.64
N THR A 167 -27.34 2.47 -1.32
CA THR A 167 -27.59 2.90 0.07
C THR A 167 -28.30 1.85 0.90
N ASP A 168 -29.28 1.15 0.31
CA ASP A 168 -29.99 0.07 1.00
C ASP A 168 -29.07 -1.13 1.26
N ILE A 169 -28.25 -1.51 0.28
CA ILE A 169 -27.24 -2.59 0.42
C ILE A 169 -26.23 -2.23 1.50
N TYR A 170 -25.75 -0.98 1.53
CA TYR A 170 -24.87 -0.48 2.60
C TYR A 170 -25.55 -0.60 3.97
N ARG A 171 -26.80 -0.17 4.09
CA ARG A 171 -27.54 -0.22 5.37
C ARG A 171 -27.81 -1.66 5.80
N ILE A 172 -28.18 -2.55 4.88
CA ILE A 172 -28.32 -3.99 5.13
C ILE A 172 -27.01 -4.56 5.69
N ALA A 173 -25.87 -4.27 5.05
CA ALA A 173 -24.56 -4.73 5.48
C ALA A 173 -24.19 -4.21 6.88
N ALA A 174 -24.45 -2.93 7.17
CA ALA A 174 -24.21 -2.34 8.48
C ALA A 174 -25.06 -2.99 9.58
N LEU A 175 -26.35 -3.21 9.32
CA LEU A 175 -27.26 -3.87 10.26
C LEU A 175 -26.90 -5.34 10.48
N GLN A 176 -26.46 -6.05 9.44
CA GLN A 176 -25.94 -7.42 9.60
C GLN A 176 -24.68 -7.47 10.45
N ASP A 177 -23.78 -6.50 10.30
CA ASP A 177 -22.59 -6.39 11.15
C ASP A 177 -22.96 -6.16 12.64
N LYS A 178 -23.98 -5.33 12.87
CA LYS A 178 -24.54 -5.15 14.21
C LYS A 178 -25.21 -6.43 14.74
N GLN A 179 -25.89 -7.17 13.88
CA GLN A 179 -26.50 -8.46 14.24
C GLN A 179 -25.42 -9.49 14.62
N ASP A 180 -24.35 -9.59 13.84
CA ASP A 180 -23.19 -10.45 14.09
C ASP A 180 -22.52 -10.17 15.45
N THR A 181 -22.48 -8.89 15.84
CA THR A 181 -21.90 -8.43 17.11
C THR A 181 -22.90 -8.39 18.27
N ASN A 182 -24.14 -8.85 18.07
CA ASN A 182 -25.24 -8.77 19.05
C ASN A 182 -25.52 -7.34 19.56
N SER A 183 -25.27 -6.33 18.72
CA SER A 183 -25.47 -4.90 19.02
C SER A 183 -26.65 -4.26 18.27
N ILE A 184 -27.39 -5.07 17.49
CA ILE A 184 -28.59 -4.64 16.77
C ILE A 184 -29.78 -4.45 17.73
N THR A 185 -30.57 -3.39 17.55
CA THR A 185 -31.81 -3.18 18.33
C THR A 185 -33.02 -3.90 17.70
N ALA A 186 -34.16 -3.90 18.41
CA ALA A 186 -35.41 -4.46 17.86
C ALA A 186 -35.92 -3.66 16.65
N GLU A 187 -35.82 -2.32 16.72
CA GLU A 187 -36.18 -1.41 15.64
C GLU A 187 -35.29 -1.64 14.41
N GLU A 188 -33.98 -1.77 14.62
CA GLU A 188 -33.03 -2.06 13.56
C GLU A 188 -33.19 -3.47 12.97
N THR A 189 -33.65 -4.42 13.77
CA THR A 189 -34.00 -5.76 13.27
C THR A 189 -35.20 -5.69 12.33
N ALA A 190 -36.23 -4.91 12.69
CA ALA A 190 -37.38 -4.66 11.81
C ALA A 190 -36.97 -3.90 10.53
N GLU A 191 -36.08 -2.90 10.65
CA GLU A 191 -35.48 -2.17 9.52
C GLU A 191 -34.75 -3.12 8.56
N LEU A 192 -33.90 -4.01 9.08
CA LEU A 192 -33.17 -4.99 8.29
C LEU A 192 -34.11 -5.91 7.49
N LEU A 193 -35.20 -6.37 8.12
CA LEU A 193 -36.22 -7.18 7.45
C LEU A 193 -36.91 -6.38 6.34
N SER A 194 -37.28 -5.13 6.60
CA SER A 194 -37.89 -4.26 5.59
C SER A 194 -36.97 -4.02 4.40
N LEU A 195 -35.70 -3.68 4.64
CA LEU A 195 -34.73 -3.40 3.57
C LEU A 195 -34.48 -4.63 2.69
N LYS A 196 -34.41 -5.83 3.29
CA LYS A 196 -34.28 -7.09 2.54
C LYS A 196 -35.47 -7.39 1.63
N LEU A 197 -36.64 -6.81 1.89
CA LEU A 197 -37.83 -6.92 1.04
C LEU A 197 -37.86 -5.83 -0.06
N THR A 198 -37.20 -4.69 0.17
CA THR A 198 -37.11 -3.59 -0.80
C THR A 198 -36.11 -3.87 -1.92
N VAL A 199 -34.95 -4.43 -1.59
CA VAL A 199 -33.91 -4.71 -2.59
C VAL A 199 -34.26 -6.00 -3.35
N PRO A 200 -34.31 -5.98 -4.70
CA PRO A 200 -34.52 -7.19 -5.49
C PRO A 200 -33.55 -8.31 -5.11
N THR A 201 -34.08 -9.52 -4.95
CA THR A 201 -33.33 -10.66 -4.41
C THR A 201 -32.13 -11.02 -5.29
N GLU A 202 -32.24 -10.87 -6.60
CA GLU A 202 -31.17 -11.06 -7.57
C GLU A 202 -29.97 -10.14 -7.33
N TYR A 203 -30.18 -8.90 -6.87
CA TYR A 203 -29.10 -7.94 -6.60
C TYR A 203 -28.38 -8.26 -5.31
N LEU A 204 -29.12 -8.63 -4.26
CA LEU A 204 -28.52 -9.14 -3.03
C LEU A 204 -27.73 -10.44 -3.28
N GLN A 205 -28.30 -11.36 -4.08
CA GLN A 205 -27.61 -12.60 -4.44
C GLN A 205 -26.33 -12.35 -5.25
N ASP A 206 -26.37 -11.46 -6.25
CA ASP A 206 -25.18 -11.08 -7.01
C ASP A 206 -24.09 -10.52 -6.08
N TRP A 207 -24.47 -9.55 -5.23
CA TRP A 207 -23.57 -8.90 -4.30
C TRP A 207 -22.91 -9.90 -3.33
N PHE A 208 -23.71 -10.72 -2.64
CA PHE A 208 -23.19 -11.70 -1.67
C PHE A 208 -22.39 -12.82 -2.35
N ARG A 209 -22.78 -13.27 -3.55
CA ARG A 209 -22.00 -14.30 -4.27
C ARG A 209 -20.63 -13.77 -4.66
N ARG A 210 -20.54 -12.54 -5.16
CA ARG A 210 -19.25 -11.92 -5.51
C ARG A 210 -18.37 -11.74 -4.29
N ARG A 211 -18.94 -11.22 -3.20
CA ARG A 211 -18.22 -10.99 -1.96
C ARG A 211 -17.75 -12.28 -1.30
N THR A 212 -18.57 -13.33 -1.33
CA THR A 212 -18.20 -14.67 -0.84
C THR A 212 -16.99 -15.20 -1.62
N LYS A 213 -16.97 -15.07 -2.96
CA LYS A 213 -15.81 -15.46 -3.77
C LYS A 213 -14.56 -14.65 -3.39
N ASN A 214 -14.67 -13.34 -3.25
CA ASN A 214 -13.56 -12.47 -2.83
C ASN A 214 -13.00 -12.87 -1.46
N ASN A 215 -13.86 -13.06 -0.46
CA ASN A 215 -13.44 -13.48 0.88
C ASN A 215 -12.77 -14.86 0.88
N LEU A 216 -13.25 -15.82 0.06
CA LEU A 216 -12.59 -17.12 -0.11
C LEU A 216 -11.17 -16.99 -0.70
N ILE A 217 -10.99 -16.10 -1.67
CA ILE A 217 -9.68 -15.80 -2.25
C ILE A 217 -8.76 -15.12 -1.23
N ASN A 218 -9.25 -14.12 -0.49
CA ASN A 218 -8.46 -13.46 0.55
C ASN A 218 -8.01 -14.45 1.62
N LYS A 219 -8.89 -15.37 2.06
CA LYS A 219 -8.50 -16.46 2.97
C LYS A 219 -7.41 -17.37 2.40
N GLN A 220 -7.37 -17.57 1.08
CA GLN A 220 -6.33 -18.36 0.46
C GLN A 220 -4.99 -17.58 0.40
N LEU A 221 -5.03 -16.28 0.09
CA LEU A 221 -3.86 -15.40 0.15
C LEU A 221 -3.27 -15.31 1.58
N LEU A 222 -4.12 -15.28 2.61
CA LEU A 222 -3.69 -15.34 4.01
C LEU A 222 -3.02 -16.67 4.37
N LYS A 223 -3.46 -17.78 3.79
CA LYS A 223 -2.75 -19.08 3.94
C LYS A 223 -1.40 -19.04 3.25
N ASP A 224 -1.31 -18.40 2.09
CA ASP A 224 -0.04 -18.23 1.38
C ASP A 224 0.96 -17.37 2.16
N ALA A 225 0.49 -16.29 2.79
CA ALA A 225 1.30 -15.51 3.75
C ALA A 225 1.80 -16.38 4.91
N LYS A 226 0.93 -17.20 5.52
CA LYS A 226 1.32 -18.15 6.59
C LYS A 226 2.36 -19.18 6.13
N ASN A 227 2.27 -19.62 4.88
CA ASN A 227 3.15 -20.62 4.30
C ASN A 227 4.46 -20.04 3.74
N GLY A 228 4.70 -18.73 3.89
CA GLY A 228 5.93 -18.08 3.47
C GLY A 228 6.04 -17.80 1.96
N VAL A 229 4.92 -17.82 1.24
CA VAL A 229 4.88 -17.45 -0.19
C VAL A 229 5.27 -15.98 -0.40
N PHE A 230 4.88 -15.13 0.55
CA PHE A 230 5.18 -13.70 0.54
C PHE A 230 6.30 -13.38 1.53
N ALA A 231 7.21 -12.50 1.11
CA ALA A 231 8.10 -11.80 2.03
C ALA A 231 7.29 -10.88 2.97
N TYR A 232 6.24 -10.24 2.43
CA TYR A 232 5.23 -9.52 3.19
C TYR A 232 3.92 -9.43 2.41
N PHE A 233 2.79 -9.63 3.07
CA PHE A 233 1.47 -9.44 2.50
C PHE A 233 0.71 -8.33 3.23
N CYS A 234 0.11 -7.42 2.47
CA CYS A 234 -0.72 -6.36 3.01
C CYS A 234 -2.15 -6.45 2.49
N GLU A 235 -3.13 -6.43 3.37
CA GLU A 235 -4.54 -6.44 3.02
C GLU A 235 -5.22 -5.13 3.44
N GLY A 236 -5.51 -4.28 2.45
CA GLY A 236 -6.20 -3.02 2.65
C GLY A 236 -7.71 -3.17 2.78
N HIS A 237 -8.35 -2.33 3.58
CA HIS A 237 -9.80 -2.23 3.61
C HIS A 237 -10.23 -1.09 2.70
N ASP A 238 -10.67 -1.45 1.50
CA ASP A 238 -11.23 -0.53 0.53
C ASP A 238 -12.57 0.01 1.05
N ASP A 239 -12.77 1.33 0.99
CA ASP A 239 -13.90 2.11 1.51
C ASP A 239 -14.86 1.36 2.46
N ASN A 240 -14.70 1.60 3.75
CA ASN A 240 -15.48 0.93 4.79
C ASN A 240 -16.08 1.93 5.79
N SER A 241 -16.78 1.38 6.78
CA SER A 241 -17.29 2.14 7.93
C SER A 241 -17.30 1.27 9.18
N LYS A 242 -17.52 1.92 10.35
CA LYS A 242 -17.58 1.25 11.67
C LYS A 242 -18.44 -0.01 11.66
N ASN A 243 -19.59 0.02 10.99
CA ASN A 243 -20.43 -1.15 10.78
C ASN A 243 -20.59 -1.39 9.29
N SER A 244 -19.95 -2.45 8.79
CA SER A 244 -19.94 -2.79 7.38
C SER A 244 -19.57 -4.26 7.18
N GLN A 245 -19.88 -4.78 6.00
CA GLN A 245 -19.49 -6.14 5.65
C GLN A 245 -17.97 -6.27 5.50
N THR A 246 -17.27 -5.23 5.04
CA THR A 246 -15.81 -5.13 5.05
C THR A 246 -15.24 -5.25 6.47
N ASN A 247 -15.80 -4.51 7.42
CA ASN A 247 -15.40 -4.59 8.83
C ASN A 247 -15.68 -5.97 9.44
N MET A 248 -16.81 -6.58 9.10
CA MET A 248 -17.12 -7.94 9.53
C MET A 248 -16.11 -8.95 9.00
N GLU A 249 -15.77 -8.90 7.72
CA GLU A 249 -14.77 -9.79 7.11
C GLU A 249 -13.38 -9.60 7.72
N ALA A 250 -12.95 -8.36 7.91
CA ALA A 250 -11.69 -8.05 8.59
C ALA A 250 -11.64 -8.65 10.01
N ARG A 251 -12.72 -8.53 10.80
CA ARG A 251 -12.78 -9.16 12.15
C ARG A 251 -12.66 -10.67 12.10
N TYR A 252 -13.24 -11.33 11.09
CA TYR A 252 -13.14 -12.77 10.95
C TYR A 252 -11.74 -13.20 10.50
N GLN A 253 -11.13 -12.45 9.59
CA GLN A 253 -9.75 -12.67 9.15
C GLN A 253 -8.75 -12.45 10.29
N GLU A 254 -8.95 -11.43 11.14
CA GLU A 254 -8.09 -11.14 12.29
C GLU A 254 -7.96 -12.34 13.22
N LYS A 255 -9.07 -13.06 13.48
CA LYS A 255 -9.07 -14.31 14.26
C LYS A 255 -8.17 -15.37 13.62
N ASP A 256 -8.25 -15.50 12.29
CA ASP A 256 -7.43 -16.43 11.52
C ASP A 256 -5.95 -15.99 11.47
N THR A 257 -5.63 -14.71 11.61
CA THR A 257 -4.26 -14.18 11.48
C THR A 257 -3.56 -13.89 12.80
N THR A 258 -4.18 -14.17 13.96
CA THR A 258 -3.58 -13.94 15.30
C THR A 258 -2.20 -14.55 15.50
N THR A 259 -1.87 -15.63 14.79
CA THR A 259 -0.55 -16.29 14.87
C THR A 259 0.48 -15.73 13.89
N LEU A 260 0.07 -14.87 12.95
CA LEU A 260 0.99 -14.23 12.00
C LEU A 260 1.73 -13.11 12.70
N LYS A 261 3.04 -13.05 12.45
CA LYS A 261 3.87 -11.95 12.96
C LYS A 261 3.61 -10.69 12.12
N ASN A 262 3.72 -9.53 12.76
CA ASN A 262 3.55 -8.22 12.11
C ASN A 262 4.57 -7.93 10.99
N ASN A 263 5.66 -8.73 10.90
CA ASN A 263 6.63 -8.65 9.83
C ASN A 263 6.33 -9.59 8.64
N ILE A 264 5.19 -10.30 8.66
CA ILE A 264 4.70 -11.16 7.57
C ILE A 264 3.42 -10.58 6.98
N PHE A 265 2.54 -10.05 7.83
CA PHE A 265 1.21 -9.59 7.44
C PHE A 265 0.83 -8.28 8.11
N GLY A 266 0.10 -7.43 7.40
CA GLY A 266 -0.58 -6.25 7.94
C GLY A 266 -1.93 -6.05 7.27
N SER A 267 -2.93 -5.65 8.06
CA SER A 267 -4.26 -5.31 7.54
C SER A 267 -4.81 -4.06 8.20
N PHE A 268 -5.27 -3.12 7.39
CA PHE A 268 -5.66 -1.78 7.82
C PHE A 268 -6.46 -1.05 6.71
N PRO A 269 -7.12 0.07 7.02
CA PRO A 269 -7.87 0.84 6.02
C PRO A 269 -7.03 1.43 4.89
N GLY A 270 -7.67 1.55 3.72
CA GLY A 270 -7.12 2.14 2.50
C GLY A 270 -6.68 1.10 1.46
N ALA A 271 -6.40 1.58 0.24
CA ALA A 271 -6.11 0.74 -0.92
C ALA A 271 -5.04 1.37 -1.82
N ASP A 272 -5.20 2.65 -2.13
CA ASP A 272 -4.36 3.33 -3.12
C ASP A 272 -2.89 3.46 -2.70
N GLN A 273 -2.60 3.48 -1.40
CA GLN A 273 -1.25 3.68 -0.85
C GLN A 273 -0.41 2.39 -0.73
N LEU A 274 -1.03 1.22 -0.87
CA LEU A 274 -0.42 -0.06 -0.46
C LEU A 274 0.84 -0.41 -1.25
N ALA A 275 0.86 -0.13 -2.57
CA ALA A 275 2.04 -0.39 -3.40
C ALA A 275 3.26 0.40 -2.92
N LEU A 276 3.09 1.70 -2.66
CA LEU A 276 4.15 2.57 -2.13
C LEU A 276 4.62 2.12 -0.75
N LEU A 277 3.70 1.67 0.09
CA LEU A 277 4.01 1.11 1.41
C LEU A 277 4.95 -0.09 1.29
N LEU A 278 4.69 -1.00 0.34
CA LEU A 278 5.53 -2.18 0.11
C LEU A 278 6.89 -1.84 -0.52
N ILE A 279 6.95 -0.84 -1.41
CA ILE A 279 8.23 -0.32 -1.93
C ILE A 279 9.06 0.25 -0.78
N ALA A 280 8.45 1.05 0.10
CA ALA A 280 9.12 1.62 1.26
C ALA A 280 9.57 0.53 2.25
N ARG A 281 8.75 -0.50 2.49
CA ARG A 281 9.14 -1.67 3.29
C ARG A 281 10.37 -2.36 2.70
N TYR A 282 10.34 -2.69 1.41
CA TYR A 282 11.49 -3.30 0.73
C TYR A 282 12.74 -2.43 0.85
N HIS A 283 12.61 -1.11 0.70
CA HIS A 283 13.72 -0.19 0.89
C HIS A 283 14.31 -0.26 2.30
N VAL A 284 13.46 -0.24 3.33
CA VAL A 284 13.87 -0.36 4.74
C VAL A 284 14.59 -1.69 5.00
N GLU A 285 13.98 -2.81 4.60
CA GLU A 285 14.52 -4.15 4.87
C GLU A 285 15.82 -4.39 4.10
N SER A 286 15.86 -4.02 2.82
CA SER A 286 17.03 -4.27 1.97
C SER A 286 18.25 -3.42 2.31
N ASN A 287 18.03 -2.27 2.96
CA ASN A 287 19.09 -1.40 3.49
C ASN A 287 19.30 -1.57 5.01
N LYS A 288 18.60 -2.50 5.66
CA LYS A 288 18.69 -2.77 7.11
C LYS A 288 18.45 -1.51 7.97
N LEU A 289 17.46 -0.71 7.58
CA LEU A 289 17.08 0.53 8.25
C LEU A 289 16.06 0.25 9.37
N HIS A 290 15.97 1.18 10.32
CA HIS A 290 14.98 1.17 11.40
C HIS A 290 14.43 2.60 11.63
N PRO A 291 13.70 3.17 10.65
CA PRO A 291 13.28 4.56 10.71
C PRO A 291 12.34 4.82 11.90
N THR A 292 12.60 5.92 12.59
CA THR A 292 11.77 6.44 13.67
C THR A 292 10.91 7.60 13.19
N PHE A 293 9.63 7.60 13.59
CA PHE A 293 8.65 8.58 13.17
C PHE A 293 8.13 9.39 14.35
N GLY A 294 8.14 10.72 14.24
CA GLY A 294 7.33 11.61 15.06
C GLY A 294 6.09 12.02 14.29
N ILE A 295 4.99 12.25 14.98
CA ILE A 295 3.71 12.58 14.34
C ILE A 295 3.21 13.91 14.91
N LEU A 296 2.83 14.82 14.02
CA LEU A 296 2.21 16.09 14.36
C LEU A 296 0.80 16.16 13.79
N TYR A 297 -0.12 16.63 14.62
CA TYR A 297 -1.49 16.91 14.24
C TYR A 297 -1.82 18.37 14.53
N PRO A 298 -2.71 19.00 13.72
CA PRO A 298 -3.28 20.30 14.06
C PRO A 298 -4.19 20.20 15.29
N LEU A 299 -4.56 21.36 15.83
CA LEU A 299 -5.65 21.44 16.82
C LEU A 299 -6.94 20.82 16.25
N GLY A 300 -7.62 20.00 17.05
CA GLY A 300 -8.86 19.32 16.66
C GLY A 300 -8.89 17.91 17.21
N ARG A 301 -9.51 16.99 16.45
CA ARG A 301 -9.50 15.57 16.79
C ARG A 301 -8.14 14.90 16.63
N GLY A 302 -7.23 15.47 15.83
CA GLY A 302 -5.88 14.92 15.64
C GLY A 302 -5.92 13.44 15.27
N GLU A 303 -5.19 12.62 16.03
CA GLU A 303 -5.14 11.15 15.87
C GLU A 303 -6.50 10.46 15.99
N ASP A 304 -7.44 11.03 16.74
CA ASP A 304 -8.81 10.51 16.95
C ASP A 304 -9.77 10.82 15.79
N THR A 305 -9.28 11.44 14.71
CA THR A 305 -10.08 11.68 13.51
C THR A 305 -10.41 10.33 12.86
N ILE A 306 -11.69 10.06 12.61
CA ILE A 306 -12.11 8.89 11.82
C ILE A 306 -12.46 9.40 10.41
N PRO A 307 -11.68 9.04 9.37
CA PRO A 307 -12.01 9.38 8.00
C PRO A 307 -13.34 8.79 7.53
N SER A 308 -14.01 9.45 6.58
CA SER A 308 -15.36 9.09 6.12
C SER A 308 -15.46 7.68 5.51
N TYR A 309 -14.34 7.17 5.02
CA TYR A 309 -14.21 5.88 4.33
C TYR A 309 -13.40 4.86 5.14
N GLU A 310 -13.19 5.12 6.43
CA GLU A 310 -12.46 4.25 7.34
C GLU A 310 -13.31 3.90 8.58
N ASN A 311 -12.95 2.82 9.26
CA ASN A 311 -13.64 2.27 10.43
C ASN A 311 -12.88 2.51 11.73
N GLN A 312 -11.74 3.20 11.69
CA GLN A 312 -10.88 3.45 12.85
C GLN A 312 -10.26 4.85 12.82
N PRO A 313 -9.72 5.33 13.96
CA PRO A 313 -8.99 6.58 14.01
C PRO A 313 -7.74 6.56 13.13
N ILE A 314 -7.45 7.68 12.47
CA ILE A 314 -6.31 7.83 11.56
C ILE A 314 -4.97 7.61 12.26
N GLY A 315 -4.86 7.92 13.57
CA GLY A 315 -3.66 7.63 14.34
C GLY A 315 -3.34 6.13 14.40
N LYS A 316 -4.37 5.29 14.50
CA LYS A 316 -4.20 3.83 14.46
C LYS A 316 -3.75 3.38 13.06
N THR A 317 -4.39 3.88 12.01
CA THR A 317 -4.01 3.59 10.61
C THR A 317 -2.56 3.99 10.32
N ILE A 318 -2.13 5.16 10.81
CA ILE A 318 -0.75 5.64 10.66
C ILE A 318 0.25 4.76 11.42
N ALA A 319 -0.07 4.34 12.65
CA ALA A 319 0.78 3.43 13.41
C ALA A 319 0.93 2.08 12.69
N GLU A 320 -0.16 1.53 12.16
CA GLU A 320 -0.16 0.30 11.38
C GLU A 320 0.68 0.44 10.09
N HIS A 321 0.58 1.56 9.37
CA HIS A 321 1.42 1.86 8.20
C HIS A 321 2.91 1.98 8.57
N ILE A 322 3.25 2.68 9.65
CA ILE A 322 4.64 2.82 10.13
C ILE A 322 5.24 1.44 10.43
N HIS A 323 4.48 0.58 11.10
CA HIS A 323 4.90 -0.79 11.36
C HIS A 323 5.01 -1.64 10.09
N ALA A 324 4.09 -1.49 9.15
CA ALA A 324 4.12 -2.18 7.87
C ALA A 324 5.35 -1.80 7.02
N VAL A 325 5.86 -0.57 7.13
CA VAL A 325 7.14 -0.15 6.52
C VAL A 325 8.37 -0.69 7.26
N GLY A 326 8.23 -1.21 8.48
CA GLY A 326 9.34 -1.63 9.34
C GLY A 326 9.91 -0.52 10.21
N GLY A 327 9.15 0.57 10.40
CA GLY A 327 9.49 1.68 11.28
C GLY A 327 8.88 1.57 12.68
N SER A 328 9.19 2.57 13.51
CA SER A 328 8.63 2.71 14.86
C SER A 328 8.25 4.15 15.18
N ILE A 329 7.23 4.34 16.01
CA ILE A 329 6.87 5.67 16.52
C ILE A 329 7.84 6.04 17.63
N SER A 330 8.40 7.23 17.55
CA SER A 330 9.31 7.78 18.56
C SER A 330 8.63 8.90 19.34
N GLN A 331 8.72 8.80 20.67
CA GLN A 331 8.36 9.87 21.60
C GLN A 331 9.55 10.81 21.89
N LYS A 332 10.71 10.59 21.25
CA LYS A 332 11.91 11.42 21.43
C LYS A 332 11.80 12.73 20.64
N GLN A 333 12.57 13.72 21.06
CA GLN A 333 12.59 15.06 20.46
C GLN A 333 13.10 15.11 19.00
N SER A 334 13.81 14.08 18.52
CA SER A 334 14.43 14.04 17.18
C SER A 334 14.20 12.70 16.46
N PRO A 335 13.02 12.45 15.86
CA PRO A 335 12.80 11.30 14.99
C PRO A 335 13.53 11.46 13.66
N ASP A 336 13.77 10.35 12.95
CA ASP A 336 14.34 10.39 11.59
C ASP A 336 13.38 11.05 10.60
N ILE A 337 12.07 10.85 10.79
CA ILE A 337 11.02 11.38 9.94
C ILE A 337 9.95 12.06 10.81
N MET A 338 9.62 13.30 10.49
CA MET A 338 8.47 13.99 11.06
C MET A 338 7.29 13.91 10.09
N LEU A 339 6.22 13.23 10.49
CA LEU A 339 4.98 13.12 9.72
C LEU A 339 3.96 14.15 10.21
N ALA A 340 3.78 15.21 9.43
CA ALA A 340 2.74 16.20 9.69
C ALA A 340 1.43 15.79 9.01
N VAL A 341 0.42 15.44 9.82
CA VAL A 341 -0.87 14.90 9.37
C VAL A 341 -1.94 15.96 9.52
N ASN A 342 -2.39 16.53 8.40
CA ASN A 342 -3.43 17.55 8.41
C ASN A 342 -4.82 16.91 8.59
N THR A 343 -5.39 17.03 9.78
CA THR A 343 -6.74 16.55 10.09
C THR A 343 -7.73 17.70 10.30
N PRO A 344 -9.02 17.52 9.97
CA PRO A 344 -10.04 18.53 10.21
C PRO A 344 -10.38 18.66 11.70
N LEU A 345 -11.02 19.77 12.08
CA LEU A 345 -11.47 19.99 13.46
C LEU A 345 -12.50 18.97 13.95
N LEU A 346 -13.38 18.48 13.07
CA LEU A 346 -14.52 17.62 13.42
C LEU A 346 -14.58 16.33 12.61
N SER A 347 -14.74 16.40 11.30
CA SER A 347 -14.83 15.23 10.44
C SER A 347 -14.30 15.54 9.04
N THR A 348 -13.92 14.48 8.31
CA THR A 348 -13.59 14.59 6.90
C THR A 348 -14.86 14.80 6.08
N GLY A 349 -14.77 15.60 5.03
CA GLY A 349 -15.83 15.76 4.03
C GLY A 349 -15.51 14.98 2.76
N GLU A 350 -16.50 14.80 1.91
CA GLU A 350 -16.32 14.21 0.58
C GLU A 350 -15.41 15.07 -0.30
N SER A 351 -14.48 14.44 -0.99
CA SER A 351 -13.51 15.11 -1.87
C SER A 351 -14.17 15.96 -2.97
N GLY A 352 -15.33 15.53 -3.47
CA GLY A 352 -16.09 16.22 -4.52
C GLY A 352 -17.14 17.22 -4.03
N GLN A 353 -17.36 17.38 -2.72
CA GLN A 353 -18.34 18.34 -2.20
C GLN A 353 -17.76 19.76 -2.14
N PHE A 354 -18.57 20.77 -2.45
CA PHE A 354 -18.17 22.18 -2.34
C PHE A 354 -17.72 22.57 -0.92
N SER A 355 -18.30 21.92 0.11
CA SER A 355 -17.90 22.11 1.51
C SER A 355 -16.44 21.70 1.79
N ASN A 356 -15.81 20.95 0.88
CA ASN A 356 -14.40 20.54 0.93
C ASN A 356 -13.49 21.40 0.03
N PHE A 357 -13.93 22.59 -0.37
CA PHE A 357 -13.07 23.52 -1.10
C PHE A 357 -11.91 23.99 -0.22
N GLY A 358 -10.70 23.97 -0.78
CA GLY A 358 -9.48 24.36 -0.09
C GLY A 358 -9.45 25.85 0.24
N MET A 359 -9.95 26.22 1.41
CA MET A 359 -9.79 27.56 1.99
C MET A 359 -8.72 27.53 3.07
N MET A 360 -7.82 28.52 3.08
CA MET A 360 -6.89 28.72 4.18
C MET A 360 -7.67 29.07 5.45
N LYS A 361 -7.76 28.11 6.36
CA LYS A 361 -8.36 28.28 7.69
C LYS A 361 -7.27 28.71 8.67
N GLN A 362 -7.63 29.43 9.72
CA GLN A 362 -6.67 29.79 10.78
C GLN A 362 -5.96 28.55 11.34
N SER A 363 -6.69 27.46 11.54
CA SER A 363 -6.14 26.18 11.98
C SER A 363 -5.07 25.62 11.03
N THR A 364 -5.20 25.85 9.72
CA THR A 364 -4.19 25.46 8.72
C THR A 364 -2.94 26.34 8.84
N THR A 365 -3.10 27.65 9.03
CA THR A 365 -1.98 28.57 9.25
C THR A 365 -1.22 28.24 10.54
N ASP A 366 -1.94 27.94 11.62
CA ASP A 366 -1.35 27.57 12.91
C ASP A 366 -0.57 26.26 12.78
N PHE A 367 -1.13 25.26 12.06
CA PHE A 367 -0.44 24.00 11.82
C PHE A 367 0.82 24.15 10.97
N ILE A 368 0.79 24.98 9.93
CA ILE A 368 1.99 25.32 9.14
C ILE A 368 3.06 25.96 10.04
N THR A 369 2.66 26.82 10.97
CA THR A 369 3.59 27.45 11.93
C THR A 369 4.21 26.42 12.87
N GLN A 370 3.41 25.46 13.36
CA GLN A 370 3.88 24.34 14.18
C GLN A 370 4.88 23.46 13.41
N ILE A 371 4.61 23.14 12.14
CA ILE A 371 5.52 22.38 11.28
C ILE A 371 6.86 23.10 11.14
N LYS A 372 6.87 24.41 10.82
CA LYS A 372 8.10 25.22 10.71
C LYS A 372 8.92 25.18 12.01
N SER A 373 8.26 25.39 13.15
CA SER A 373 8.93 25.35 14.46
C SER A 373 9.55 23.99 14.81
N THR A 374 9.12 22.92 14.14
CA THR A 374 9.68 21.58 14.31
C THR A 374 10.86 21.32 13.37
N ILE A 375 10.85 21.93 12.17
CA ILE A 375 11.98 21.87 11.23
C ILE A 375 13.18 22.68 11.72
N ASP A 376 12.91 23.80 12.42
CA ASP A 376 13.93 24.71 12.93
C ASP A 376 14.61 24.23 14.25
N ARG A 377 14.23 23.06 14.77
CA ARG A 377 14.82 22.40 15.95
C ARG A 377 15.71 21.25 15.54
#